data_AF-A0A2T0L9S4-F1
#
_entry.id   AF-A0A2T0L9S4-F1
#
_cell.length_a   1.000
_cell.length_b   1.000
_cell.length_c   1.000
_cell.angle_alpha   90.00
_cell.angle_beta   90.00
_cell.angle_gamma   90.00
#
_symmetry.space_group_name_H-M   'P 1'
#
loop_
_entity.id
_entity.type
_entity.pdbx_description
1 polymer ?
#
loop_
_entity_poly.entity_id
_entity_poly.type
_entity_poly.pdbx_seq_one_letter_code
_entity_poly.pdbx_strand_id
1 'polypeptide(L)'
;MISTNLKKLFTKHVAASFDKQLRLNDLVGNRSWGYDLETGLLTFGDDLAFKTQILGTESEISQTWRWGWANSISQIPKGLLDKVHSGIFLQKVLTSYRW
;
A
#
# COMPACT_ATOMS: atom_id res chain seq x y z
N MET A 1 -19.23 -5.93 23.11
CA MET A 1 -18.15 -6.75 23.71
C MET A 1 -17.35 -7.36 22.56
N ILE A 2 -16.05 -7.08 22.42
CA ILE A 2 -15.25 -7.69 21.33
C ILE A 2 -15.18 -9.21 21.57
N SER A 3 -15.49 -10.01 20.54
CA SER A 3 -15.47 -11.46 20.66
C SER A 3 -14.08 -11.96 21.11
N THR A 4 -14.05 -12.95 21.99
CA THR A 4 -12.81 -13.54 22.52
C THR A 4 -11.89 -14.06 21.39
N ASN A 5 -12.49 -14.49 20.28
CA ASN A 5 -11.76 -14.94 19.09
C ASN A 5 -11.03 -13.79 18.39
N LEU A 6 -11.70 -12.64 18.17
CA LEU A 6 -11.06 -11.49 17.52
C LEU A 6 -9.87 -10.97 18.35
N LYS A 7 -10.01 -10.92 19.67
CA LYS A 7 -8.90 -10.53 20.56
C LYS A 7 -7.69 -11.44 20.39
N LYS A 8 -7.91 -12.77 20.35
CA LYS A 8 -6.83 -13.75 20.18
C LYS A 8 -6.12 -13.58 18.83
N LEU A 9 -6.89 -13.42 17.74
CA LEU A 9 -6.33 -13.17 16.42
C LEU A 9 -5.55 -11.86 16.37
N PHE A 10 -6.12 -10.79 16.93
CA PHE A 10 -5.46 -9.49 16.99
C PHE A 10 -4.13 -9.57 17.74
N THR A 11 -4.11 -10.09 18.97
CA THR A 11 -2.88 -10.23 19.78
C THR A 11 -1.84 -11.09 19.07
N LYS A 12 -2.25 -12.14 18.34
CA LYS A 12 -1.35 -13.00 17.59
C LYS A 12 -0.63 -12.28 16.44
N HIS A 13 -1.28 -11.29 15.82
CA HIS A 13 -0.77 -10.69 14.58
C HIS A 13 -0.30 -9.24 14.72
N VAL A 14 -0.77 -8.50 15.73
CA VAL A 14 -0.48 -7.06 15.87
C VAL A 14 1.01 -6.77 15.95
N ALA A 15 1.78 -7.50 16.77
CA ALA A 15 3.20 -7.26 16.94
C ALA A 15 3.99 -7.49 15.65
N ALA A 16 3.71 -8.60 14.95
CA ALA A 16 4.38 -8.92 13.69
C ALA A 16 4.01 -7.94 12.56
N SER A 17 2.76 -7.49 12.50
CA SER A 17 2.33 -6.48 11.52
C SER A 17 2.94 -5.10 11.81
N PHE A 18 3.14 -4.77 13.09
CA PHE A 18 3.79 -3.52 13.50
C PHE A 18 5.29 -3.55 13.21
N ASP A 19 5.99 -4.65 13.53
CA ASP A 19 7.41 -4.82 13.20
C ASP A 19 7.65 -4.68 11.70
N LYS A 20 6.79 -5.25 10.83
CA LYS A 20 6.88 -5.05 9.38
C LYS A 20 6.79 -3.58 8.96
N GLN A 21 5.92 -2.79 9.61
CA GLN A 21 5.79 -1.36 9.32
C GLN A 21 7.05 -0.60 9.76
N LEU A 22 7.60 -0.91 10.94
CA LEU A 22 8.85 -0.32 11.40
C LEU A 22 10.02 -0.66 10.46
N ARG A 23 10.16 -1.93 10.07
CA ARG A 23 11.20 -2.37 9.14
C ARG A 23 11.08 -1.71 7.77
N LEU A 24 9.86 -1.56 7.27
CA LEU A 24 9.63 -0.84 6.02
C LEU A 24 10.05 0.63 6.16
N ASN A 25 9.65 1.29 7.25
CA ASN A 25 10.03 2.67 7.54
C ASN A 25 11.55 2.84 7.62
N ASP A 26 12.26 1.94 8.30
CA ASP A 26 13.73 1.99 8.40
C ASP A 26 14.38 1.74 7.03
N LEU A 27 13.81 0.84 6.22
CA LEU A 27 14.32 0.51 4.89
C LEU A 27 14.20 1.69 3.94
N VAL A 28 13.03 2.34 3.85
CA VAL A 28 12.79 3.43 2.89
C VAL A 28 13.24 4.79 3.42
N GLY A 29 13.11 5.03 4.73
CA GLY A 29 13.47 6.28 5.39
C GLY A 29 12.79 7.49 4.75
N ASN A 30 13.54 8.58 4.61
CA ASN A 30 13.09 9.83 3.98
C ASN A 30 13.38 9.90 2.47
N ARG A 31 13.65 8.76 1.81
CA ARG A 31 13.95 8.75 0.38
C ARG A 31 12.74 9.23 -0.42
N SER A 32 12.99 10.00 -1.47
CA SER A 32 11.98 10.30 -2.48
C SER A 32 11.48 8.98 -3.09
N TRP A 33 10.18 8.92 -3.36
CA TRP A 33 9.55 7.77 -3.99
C TRP A 33 9.03 8.12 -5.36
N GLY A 34 8.99 7.13 -6.25
CA GLY A 34 8.42 7.24 -7.58
C GLY A 34 7.62 5.99 -7.93
N TYR A 35 6.64 6.14 -8.81
CA TYR A 35 5.87 5.01 -9.31
C TYR A 35 5.68 5.09 -10.83
N ASP A 36 6.13 4.05 -11.52
CA ASP A 36 5.94 3.89 -12.95
C ASP A 36 4.68 3.06 -13.22
N LEU A 37 3.65 3.71 -13.78
CA LEU A 37 2.37 3.10 -14.12
C LEU A 37 2.44 2.13 -15.31
N GLU A 38 3.43 2.24 -16.18
CA GLU A 38 3.58 1.32 -17.31
C GLU A 38 4.22 0.01 -16.84
N THR A 39 5.24 0.10 -15.98
CA THR A 39 6.01 -1.06 -15.55
C THR A 39 5.62 -1.62 -14.17
N GLY A 40 4.82 -0.90 -13.40
CA GLY A 40 4.42 -1.25 -12.04
C GLY A 40 5.59 -1.22 -11.05
N LEU A 41 6.59 -0.36 -11.29
CA LEU A 41 7.79 -0.28 -10.45
C LEU A 41 7.65 0.87 -9.44
N LEU A 42 7.69 0.51 -8.15
CA LEU A 42 7.81 1.45 -7.04
C LEU A 42 9.29 1.60 -6.69
N THR A 43 9.81 2.82 -6.72
CA THR A 43 11.19 3.12 -6.37
C THR A 43 11.28 3.98 -5.12
N PHE A 44 12.34 3.80 -4.34
CA PHE A 44 12.73 4.68 -3.23
C PHE A 44 14.21 5.02 -3.39
N GLY A 45 14.53 6.29 -3.64
CA GLY A 45 15.88 6.69 -4.05
C GLY A 45 16.32 5.99 -5.34
N ASP A 46 17.64 5.79 -5.47
CA ASP A 46 18.24 5.23 -6.68
C ASP A 46 18.55 3.71 -6.55
N ASP A 47 18.38 3.14 -5.36
CA ASP A 47 18.86 1.79 -5.01
C ASP A 47 17.76 0.78 -4.67
N LEU A 48 16.54 1.24 -4.34
CA LEU A 48 15.42 0.36 -3.98
C LEU A 48 14.33 0.38 -5.04
N ALA A 49 14.00 -0.79 -5.58
CA ALA A 49 12.96 -0.95 -6.58
C ALA A 49 12.13 -2.22 -6.33
N PHE A 50 10.81 -2.07 -6.30
CA PHE A 50 9.87 -3.15 -6.03
C PHE A 50 8.82 -3.22 -7.12
N LYS A 51 8.55 -4.42 -7.65
CA LYS A 51 7.37 -4.63 -8.50
C LYS A 51 6.14 -4.69 -7.61
N THR A 52 5.19 -3.81 -7.86
CA THR A 52 3.97 -3.68 -7.05
C THR A 52 2.73 -3.54 -7.93
N GLN A 53 1.58 -3.64 -7.29
CA GLN A 53 0.26 -3.48 -7.90
C GLN A 53 -0.50 -2.34 -7.26
N ILE A 54 -1.53 -1.87 -7.98
CA ILE A 54 -2.41 -0.82 -7.47
C ILE A 54 -3.66 -1.45 -6.89
N LEU A 55 -3.90 -1.17 -5.61
CA LEU A 55 -5.12 -1.62 -4.93
C LEU A 55 -6.33 -0.75 -5.24
N GLY A 56 -6.11 0.56 -5.41
CA GLY A 56 -7.18 1.50 -5.67
C GLY A 56 -6.73 2.95 -5.73
N THR A 57 -7.72 3.80 -5.97
CA THR A 57 -7.55 5.24 -6.12
C THR A 57 -8.28 5.97 -5.00
N GLU A 58 -7.67 7.03 -4.49
CA GLU A 58 -8.34 8.03 -3.67
C GLU A 58 -8.71 9.24 -4.54
N SER A 59 -9.85 9.85 -4.24
CA SER A 59 -10.21 11.17 -4.72
C SER A 59 -10.18 12.14 -3.55
N GLU A 60 -9.28 13.13 -3.58
CA GLU A 60 -9.20 14.16 -2.56
C GLU A 60 -10.45 15.04 -2.52
N ILE A 61 -11.01 15.36 -3.69
CA ILE A 61 -12.20 16.21 -3.85
C ILE A 61 -13.42 15.59 -3.16
N SER A 62 -13.63 14.29 -3.37
CA SER A 62 -14.80 13.59 -2.82
C SER A 62 -14.51 12.90 -1.49
N GLN A 63 -13.26 12.89 -1.03
CA GLN A 63 -12.78 12.13 0.14
C GLN A 63 -13.21 10.65 0.09
N THR A 64 -13.24 10.08 -1.11
CA THR A 64 -13.62 8.68 -1.30
C THR A 64 -12.42 7.85 -1.73
N TRP A 65 -12.45 6.57 -1.35
CA TRP A 65 -11.52 5.57 -1.82
C TRP A 65 -12.29 4.50 -2.60
N ARG A 66 -11.77 4.15 -3.79
CA ARG A 66 -12.34 3.12 -4.66
C ARG A 66 -11.29 2.09 -5.01
N TRP A 67 -11.66 0.82 -4.97
CA TRP A 67 -10.84 -0.27 -5.50
C TRP A 67 -10.51 -0.03 -6.97
N GLY A 68 -9.29 -0.37 -7.38
CA GLY A 68 -8.80 -0.10 -8.75
C GLY A 68 -9.64 -0.83 -9.80
N TRP A 69 -10.04 -2.07 -9.50
CA TRP A 69 -10.95 -2.86 -10.33
C TRP A 69 -12.37 -2.27 -10.41
N ALA A 70 -12.78 -1.44 -9.44
CA ALA A 70 -14.09 -0.80 -9.41
C ALA A 70 -14.09 0.61 -10.04
N ASN A 71 -12.91 1.18 -10.31
CA ASN A 71 -12.77 2.53 -10.87
C ASN A 71 -12.36 2.48 -12.34
N SER A 72 -13.33 2.20 -13.22
CA SER A 72 -13.09 2.16 -14.68
C SER A 72 -12.59 3.48 -15.27
N ILE A 73 -12.82 4.61 -14.60
CA ILE A 73 -12.37 5.94 -15.03
C ILE A 73 -10.87 6.13 -14.78
N SER A 74 -10.28 5.40 -13.82
CA SER A 74 -8.88 5.56 -13.45
C SER A 74 -7.88 5.08 -14.51
N GLN A 75 -8.33 4.37 -15.53
CA GLN A 75 -7.51 3.84 -16.64
C GLN A 75 -6.25 3.07 -16.16
N ILE A 76 -6.29 2.47 -14.96
CA ILE A 76 -5.19 1.66 -14.45
C ILE A 76 -4.96 0.48 -15.39
N PRO A 77 -3.73 0.25 -15.88
CA PRO A 77 -3.42 -0.90 -16.72
C PRO A 77 -3.83 -2.21 -16.04
N LYS A 78 -4.53 -3.08 -16.78
CA LYS A 78 -5.10 -4.31 -16.23
C LYS A 78 -4.06 -5.21 -15.54
N GLY A 79 -2.84 -5.25 -16.07
CA GLY A 79 -1.73 -6.00 -15.47
C GLY A 79 -1.35 -5.57 -14.04
N LEU A 80 -1.74 -4.36 -13.64
CA LEU A 80 -1.55 -3.84 -12.28
C LEU A 80 -2.71 -4.12 -11.33
N LEU A 81 -3.79 -4.75 -11.80
CA LEU A 81 -4.99 -5.10 -11.03
C LEU A 81 -5.14 -6.61 -10.79
N ASP A 82 -4.43 -7.45 -11.57
CA ASP A 82 -4.74 -8.87 -11.71
C ASP A 82 -3.99 -9.83 -10.75
N LYS A 83 -3.00 -9.39 -9.96
CA LYS A 83 -2.09 -10.28 -9.19
C LYS A 83 -1.64 -9.73 -7.84
N VAL A 84 -2.42 -9.98 -6.79
CA VAL A 84 -1.91 -9.83 -5.42
C VAL A 84 -0.91 -10.96 -5.17
N HIS A 85 0.38 -10.72 -5.41
CA HIS A 85 1.43 -11.59 -4.89
C HIS A 85 1.48 -11.40 -3.37
N SER A 86 1.11 -12.45 -2.63
CA SER A 86 1.17 -12.51 -1.18
C SER A 86 2.55 -12.07 -0.68
N GLY A 87 2.69 -10.83 -0.20
CA GLY A 87 4.01 -10.36 0.22
C GLY A 87 4.05 -9.00 0.91
N ILE A 88 3.59 -7.93 0.24
CA ILE A 88 3.70 -6.57 0.80
C ILE A 88 2.38 -5.83 0.54
N PHE A 89 1.65 -5.59 1.62
CA PHE A 89 0.51 -4.69 1.62
C PHE A 89 1.02 -3.31 2.03
N LEU A 90 1.13 -2.39 1.08
CA LEU A 90 1.31 -0.98 1.41
C LEU A 90 -0.05 -0.45 1.89
N GLN A 91 -0.28 -0.54 3.19
CA GLN A 91 -1.31 0.24 3.83
C GLN A 91 -0.82 1.69 3.77
N LYS A 92 -1.31 2.42 2.77
CA LYS A 92 -1.21 3.86 2.57
C LYS A 92 -0.66 4.64 3.78
N VAL A 93 0.66 4.81 3.84
CA VAL A 93 1.34 5.87 4.60
C VAL A 93 1.65 6.98 3.59
N LEU A 94 0.61 7.59 3.00
CA LEU A 94 0.79 8.64 1.97
C LEU A 94 -0.21 9.79 2.11
N THR A 95 -0.67 10.07 3.32
CA THR A 95 -1.42 11.31 3.61
C THR A 95 -1.00 11.88 4.96
N SER A 96 0.25 12.35 5.07
CA SER A 96 0.61 13.41 6.02
C SER A 96 2.01 13.97 5.77
N TYR A 97 2.27 14.48 4.56
CA TYR A 97 3.24 15.56 4.41
C TYR A 97 2.54 16.64 3.60
N ARG A 98 1.97 17.60 4.34
CA ARG A 98 1.58 18.89 3.80
C ARG A 98 2.85 19.58 3.30
N TRP A 99 2.75 20.23 2.15
CA TRP A 99 3.68 21.23 1.65
C TRP A 99 4.02 22.27 2.73
#